data_AF-A0A7J7MQR8-F1
#
_entry.id   AF-A0A7J7MQR8-F1
#
_cell.length_a   1.000
_cell.length_b   1.000
_cell.length_c   1.000
_cell.angle_alpha   90.00
_cell.angle_beta   90.00
_cell.angle_gamma   90.00
#
_symmetry.space_group_name_H-M   'P 1'
#
loop_
_entity.id
_entity.type
_entity.pdbx_description
1 polymer ?
#
loop_
_entity_poly.entity_id
_entity_poly.type
_entity_poly.pdbx_seq_one_letter_code
_entity_poly.pdbx_strand_id
1 'polypeptide(L)'
;MVKRLRGITDGVGTGVAAGSLKAICLKDLYNGQCFGPLIVGSKKLKALKLFMCSDDWDKLLEVIADKVMSLVEIHLERLQMSDCDLTAISNYLDL
;
A
#
# COMPACT_ATOMS: atom_id res chain seq x y z
N MET A 1 6.76 11.16 -12.46
CA MET A 1 6.19 10.42 -13.62
C MET A 1 5.08 9.52 -13.11
N VAL A 2 3.89 9.55 -13.71
CA VAL A 2 2.74 8.74 -13.29
C VAL A 2 2.59 7.55 -14.25
N LYS A 3 2.54 6.32 -13.71
CA LYS A 3 2.24 5.09 -14.47
C LYS A 3 0.86 4.60 -14.04
N ARG A 4 -0.02 4.31 -15.00
CA ARG A 4 -1.37 3.79 -14.75
C ARG A 4 -1.42 2.33 -15.16
N LEU A 5 -1.88 1.48 -14.26
CA LEU A 5 -2.07 0.05 -14.50
C LEU A 5 -3.58 -0.23 -14.57
N ARG A 6 -4.01 -1.16 -15.43
CA ARG A 6 -5.42 -1.59 -15.57
C ARG A 6 -5.46 -3.11 -15.77
N GLY A 7 -6.49 -3.76 -15.24
CA GLY A 7 -6.79 -5.17 -15.54
C GLY A 7 -5.79 -6.19 -14.98
N ILE A 8 -5.25 -5.94 -13.79
CA ILE A 8 -4.29 -6.86 -13.14
C ILE A 8 -5.07 -7.94 -12.39
N THR A 9 -5.00 -9.17 -12.87
CA THR A 9 -5.54 -10.37 -12.19
C THR A 9 -4.45 -11.24 -11.56
N ASP A 10 -3.22 -11.17 -12.08
CA ASP A 10 -2.04 -11.84 -11.53
C ASP A 10 -1.16 -10.84 -10.76
N GLY A 11 -0.59 -11.25 -9.63
CA GLY A 11 0.14 -10.37 -8.72
C GLY A 11 1.20 -9.48 -9.41
N VAL A 12 1.30 -8.22 -8.97
CA VAL A 12 2.28 -7.27 -9.51
C VAL A 12 3.67 -7.65 -9.02
N GLY A 13 4.46 -8.29 -9.89
CA GLY A 13 5.85 -8.62 -9.61
C GLY A 13 6.72 -7.38 -9.35
N THR A 14 7.72 -7.55 -8.49
CA THR A 14 8.72 -6.52 -8.16
C THR A 14 9.70 -6.32 -9.32
N GLY A 15 9.28 -5.59 -10.35
CA GLY A 15 10.18 -5.16 -11.42
C GLY A 15 11.24 -4.17 -10.91
N VAL A 16 12.32 -3.99 -11.69
CA VAL A 16 13.47 -3.10 -11.38
C VAL A 16 13.05 -1.69 -10.93
N ALA A 17 11.91 -1.19 -11.42
CA ALA A 17 11.37 0.11 -11.05
C ALA A 17 10.90 0.22 -9.59
N ALA A 18 10.52 -0.88 -8.94
CA ALA A 18 9.99 -0.88 -7.58
C ALA A 18 10.98 -0.28 -6.57
N GLY A 19 12.28 -0.59 -6.71
CA GLY A 19 13.33 -0.06 -5.83
C GLY A 19 13.53 1.47 -5.87
N SER A 20 12.88 2.17 -6.81
CA SER A 20 12.95 3.63 -6.97
C SER A 20 11.66 4.36 -6.60
N LEU A 21 10.56 3.64 -6.38
CA LEU A 21 9.27 4.24 -6.08
C LEU A 21 9.31 4.91 -4.72
N LYS A 22 8.89 6.18 -4.69
CA LYS A 22 8.78 7.00 -3.47
C LYS A 22 7.33 7.20 -3.04
N ALA A 23 6.38 7.06 -3.94
CA ALA A 23 4.96 7.20 -3.64
C ALA A 23 4.13 6.20 -4.44
N ILE A 24 3.17 5.58 -3.77
CA ILE A 24 2.17 4.69 -4.38
C ILE A 24 0.79 5.23 -4.00
N CYS A 25 -0.07 5.35 -5.01
CA CYS A 25 -1.47 5.71 -4.83
C CYS A 25 -2.32 4.66 -5.54
N LEU A 26 -3.21 4.03 -4.77
CA LEU A 26 -4.16 3.03 -5.23
C LEU A 26 -5.57 3.56 -5.00
N LYS A 27 -6.43 3.41 -6.01
CA LYS A 27 -7.81 3.89 -5.98
C LYS A 27 -8.74 2.83 -6.55
N ASP A 28 -9.92 2.69 -5.96
CA ASP A 28 -11.03 1.88 -6.47
C ASP A 28 -10.60 0.42 -6.78
N LEU A 29 -9.86 -0.20 -5.85
CA LEU A 29 -9.37 -1.57 -6.00
C LEU A 29 -10.21 -2.59 -5.24
N TYR A 30 -10.56 -3.66 -5.96
CA TYR A 30 -11.20 -4.86 -5.43
C TYR A 30 -10.25 -6.04 -5.16
N ASN A 31 -8.98 -5.95 -5.60
CA ASN A 31 -7.94 -6.96 -5.38
C ASN A 31 -6.60 -6.29 -4.97
N GLY A 32 -6.65 -5.44 -3.94
CA GLY A 32 -5.52 -4.69 -3.38
C GLY A 32 -4.33 -5.56 -2.97
N GLN A 33 -4.59 -6.80 -2.54
CA GLN A 33 -3.56 -7.77 -2.17
C GLN A 33 -2.58 -8.10 -3.31
N CYS A 34 -3.01 -8.01 -4.57
CA CYS A 34 -2.13 -8.21 -5.74
C CYS A 34 -0.99 -7.17 -5.81
N PHE A 35 -1.10 -6.05 -5.10
CA PHE A 35 -0.08 -5.01 -5.03
C PHE A 35 0.87 -5.16 -3.83
N GLY A 36 0.62 -6.11 -2.93
CA GLY A 36 1.45 -6.33 -1.75
C GLY A 36 2.95 -6.52 -2.07
N PRO A 37 3.33 -7.38 -3.03
CA PRO A 37 4.72 -7.52 -3.44
C PRO A 37 5.34 -6.22 -3.94
N LEU A 38 4.60 -5.42 -4.71
CA LEU A 38 5.07 -4.11 -5.19
C LEU A 38 5.33 -3.14 -4.03
N ILE A 39 4.40 -3.05 -3.08
CA ILE A 39 4.51 -2.12 -1.94
C ILE A 39 5.71 -2.54 -1.06
N VAL A 40 5.78 -3.81 -0.67
CA VAL A 40 6.87 -4.35 0.17
C VAL A 40 8.23 -4.29 -0.56
N GLY A 41 8.25 -4.53 -1.87
CA GLY A 41 9.46 -4.44 -2.68
C GLY A 41 9.96 -3.00 -2.90
N SER A 42 9.13 -1.99 -2.63
CA SER A 42 9.47 -0.58 -2.81
C SER A 42 10.25 -0.03 -1.61
N LYS A 43 11.51 -0.45 -1.46
CA LYS A 43 12.39 -0.10 -0.32
C LYS A 43 12.65 1.40 -0.09
N LYS A 44 12.26 2.27 -1.02
CA LYS A 44 12.38 3.73 -0.93
C LYS A 44 11.02 4.44 -0.80
N LEU A 45 9.96 3.68 -0.56
CA LEU A 45 8.60 4.20 -0.47
C LEU A 45 8.48 5.14 0.73
N LYS A 46 7.96 6.34 0.48
CA LYS A 46 7.75 7.40 1.48
C LYS A 46 6.28 7.65 1.75
N ALA A 47 5.43 7.54 0.73
CA ALA A 47 4.00 7.76 0.85
C ALA A 47 3.18 6.60 0.26
N LEU A 48 2.18 6.13 1.00
CA LEU A 48 1.19 5.16 0.54
C LEU A 48 -0.21 5.77 0.69
N LYS A 49 -0.97 5.85 -0.40
CA LYS A 49 -2.33 6.41 -0.39
C LYS A 49 -3.33 5.38 -0.94
N LEU A 50 -4.32 5.03 -0.14
CA LEU A 50 -5.37 4.08 -0.49
C LEU A 50 -6.73 4.79 -0.45
N PHE A 51 -7.49 4.70 -1.55
CA PHE A 51 -8.80 5.31 -1.69
C PHE A 51 -9.81 4.27 -2.15
N MET A 52 -10.93 4.12 -1.45
CA MET A 52 -12.05 3.26 -1.90
C MET A 52 -11.66 1.81 -2.17
N CYS A 53 -10.66 1.26 -1.48
CA CYS A 53 -10.27 -0.14 -1.63
C CYS A 53 -11.12 -1.01 -0.70
N SER A 54 -11.60 -2.17 -1.18
CA SER A 54 -12.59 -2.99 -0.48
C SER A 54 -12.09 -4.36 0.03
N ASP A 55 -10.82 -4.70 -0.16
CA ASP A 55 -10.24 -5.92 0.41
C ASP A 55 -9.93 -5.82 1.91
N ASP A 56 -9.72 -6.96 2.56
CA ASP A 56 -9.00 -7.08 3.83
C ASP A 56 -7.56 -6.57 3.61
N TRP A 57 -7.19 -5.47 4.26
CA TRP A 57 -5.86 -4.88 4.19
C TRP A 57 -5.01 -5.23 5.40
N ASP A 58 -5.56 -5.91 6.40
CA ASP A 58 -5.03 -6.00 7.75
C ASP A 58 -3.64 -6.61 7.76
N LYS A 59 -3.54 -7.83 7.23
CA LYS A 59 -2.28 -8.55 7.11
C LYS A 59 -1.26 -7.81 6.25
N LEU A 60 -1.73 -7.10 5.23
CA LEU A 60 -0.83 -6.38 4.34
C LEU A 60 -0.28 -5.11 5.02
N LEU A 61 -1.11 -4.39 5.78
CA LEU A 61 -0.68 -3.23 6.56
C LEU A 61 0.30 -3.62 7.67
N GLU A 62 0.08 -4.74 8.36
CA GLU A 62 1.06 -5.30 9.30
C GLU A 62 2.41 -5.57 8.63
N VAL A 63 2.40 -6.25 7.48
CA VAL A 63 3.62 -6.55 6.72
C VAL A 63 4.30 -5.28 6.21
N ILE A 64 3.53 -4.26 5.82
CA ILE A 64 4.06 -2.96 5.38
C ILE A 64 4.72 -2.25 6.57
N ALA A 65 4.08 -2.21 7.74
CA ALA A 65 4.61 -1.60 8.94
C ALA A 65 5.92 -2.26 9.39
N ASP A 66 6.05 -3.58 9.25
CA ASP A 66 7.26 -4.34 9.57
C ASP A 66 8.38 -4.15 8.53
N LYS A 67 8.06 -4.16 7.23
CA LYS A 67 9.07 -4.27 6.17
C LYS A 67 9.42 -2.95 5.48
N VAL A 68 8.55 -1.96 5.53
CA VAL A 68 8.69 -0.69 4.81
C VAL A 68 9.04 0.44 5.78
N MET A 69 10.18 0.29 6.45
CA MET A 69 10.70 1.25 7.44
C MET A 69 10.92 2.68 6.89
N SER A 70 10.92 2.85 5.57
CA SER A 70 11.09 4.16 4.94
C SER A 70 9.81 4.98 4.83
N LEU A 71 8.64 4.36 5.08
CA LEU A 71 7.32 4.99 4.98
C LEU A 71 7.20 6.09 6.04
N VAL A 72 6.70 7.26 5.64
CA VAL A 72 6.51 8.42 6.52
C VAL A 72 5.10 8.98 6.46
N GLU A 73 4.33 8.63 5.44
CA GLU A 73 2.96 9.09 5.23
C GLU A 73 2.09 7.90 4.80
N ILE A 74 1.00 7.65 5.53
CA ILE A 74 -0.09 6.79 5.07
C ILE A 74 -1.38 7.61 5.01
N HIS A 75 -2.07 7.53 3.87
CA HIS A 75 -3.36 8.18 3.67
C HIS A 75 -4.41 7.14 3.30
N LEU A 76 -5.52 7.13 4.04
CA LEU A 76 -6.56 6.13 3.92
C LEU A 76 -7.90 6.84 3.81
N GLU A 77 -8.60 6.62 2.71
CA GLU A 77 -9.92 7.18 2.47
C GLU A 77 -10.91 6.05 2.15
N ARG A 78 -11.98 5.96 2.96
CA ARG A 78 -13.11 5.05 2.74
C ARG A 78 -12.67 3.58 2.56
N LEU A 79 -11.71 3.16 3.36
CA LEU A 79 -11.27 1.77 3.47
C LEU A 79 -12.12 1.04 4.52
N GLN A 80 -12.43 -0.23 4.30
CA GLN A 80 -12.85 -1.12 5.40
C GLN A 80 -11.59 -1.63 6.10
N MET A 81 -11.50 -1.39 7.41
CA MET A 81 -10.37 -1.77 8.26
C MET A 81 -10.88 -2.27 9.61
N SER A 82 -10.11 -3.14 10.25
CA SER A 82 -10.36 -3.54 11.64
C SER A 82 -9.58 -2.66 12.63
N ASP A 83 -9.90 -2.75 13.93
CA ASP A 83 -9.17 -2.03 14.99
C ASP A 83 -7.69 -2.46 15.10
N CYS A 84 -7.37 -3.68 14.65
CA CYS A 84 -6.00 -4.20 14.58
C CYS A 84 -5.15 -3.35 13.61
N ASP A 85 -5.73 -2.95 12.48
CA ASP A 85 -5.05 -2.17 11.45
C ASP A 85 -4.68 -0.80 11.96
N LEU A 86 -5.67 -0.12 12.55
CA LEU A 86 -5.47 1.22 13.12
C LEU A 86 -4.32 1.21 14.12
N THR A 87 -4.18 0.13 14.90
CA THR A 87 -3.05 -0.04 15.82
C THR A 87 -1.73 -0.18 15.07
N ALA A 88 -1.67 -1.05 14.05
CA ALA A 88 -0.45 -1.36 13.28
C ALA A 88 0.12 -0.14 12.55
N ILE A 89 -0.73 0.77 12.08
CA ILE A 89 -0.33 1.94 11.29
C ILE A 89 -0.54 3.29 11.98
N SER A 90 -0.93 3.30 13.25
CA SER A 90 -1.16 4.50 14.08
C SER A 90 -0.01 5.51 14.04
N ASN A 91 1.25 5.04 13.95
CA ASN A 91 2.43 5.89 13.92
C ASN A 91 2.64 6.66 12.59
N TYR A 92 1.86 6.36 11.56
CA TYR A 92 2.00 6.91 10.20
C TYR A 92 0.79 7.73 9.75
N LEU A 93 -0.30 7.71 10.53
CA LEU A 93 -1.54 8.42 10.25
C LEU A 93 -1.38 9.90 10.65
N ASP A 94 -1.26 10.77 9.65
CA ASP A 94 -1.58 12.18 9.84
C ASP A 94 -3.11 12.31 9.89
N LEU A 95 -3.63 12.43 11.11
CA LEU A 95 -5.04 12.69 11.42
C LEU A 95 -5.43 14.14 11.15
#